data_AF-B2TWT6-F1
#
_entry.id   AF-B2TWT6-F1
#
_cell.length_a   1.000
_cell.length_b   1.000
_cell.length_c   1.000
_cell.angle_alpha   90.00
_cell.angle_beta   90.00
_cell.angle_gamma   90.00
#
_symmetry.space_group_name_H-M   'P 1'
#
loop_
_entity.id
_entity.type
_entity.pdbx_description
1 polymer ?
#
loop_
_entity_poly.entity_id
_entity_poly.type
_entity_poly.pdbx_seq_one_letter_code
_entity_poly.pdbx_strand_id
1 'polypeptide(L)'
;MRVLLRPVLVPELGLVVLKPGRESMPVFHNTRVLVEPEPKSMRNLPSGVVPAVRQPLVEDKTLLPFFSNARVIRAAGGAGALSDWLLRHIKSCQWPHGDYNHSETVIHRYGTGAMVLCWHCDNQLRDQTSESLEQLAHQNLSAWMIDVIGHAISVSVQPEPSGQNLTN
;
A
#
# COMPACT_ATOMS: atom_id res chain seq x y z
N MET A 1 5.09 -12.01 -5.55
CA MET A 1 6.05 -11.23 -6.37
C MET A 1 5.42 -10.99 -7.74
N ARG A 2 5.50 -9.77 -8.28
CA ARG A 2 5.05 -9.44 -9.64
C ARG A 2 6.28 -9.23 -10.53
N VAL A 3 6.21 -9.66 -11.78
CA VAL A 3 7.29 -9.52 -12.75
C VAL A 3 6.73 -8.92 -14.03
N LEU A 4 7.45 -7.96 -14.61
CA LEU A 4 7.16 -7.41 -15.92
C LEU A 4 8.21 -7.97 -16.88
N LEU A 5 7.80 -8.71 -17.90
CA LEU A 5 8.72 -9.34 -18.85
C LEU A 5 8.26 -9.05 -20.26
N ARG A 6 9.22 -8.73 -21.15
CA ARG A 6 8.95 -8.64 -22.57
C ARG A 6 8.79 -10.05 -23.17
N PRO A 7 7.63 -10.38 -23.75
CA PRO A 7 7.45 -11.66 -24.41
C PRO A 7 8.17 -11.72 -25.76
N VAL A 8 8.71 -12.89 -26.08
CA VAL A 8 9.11 -13.26 -27.44
C VAL A 8 8.03 -14.15 -28.02
N LEU A 9 7.41 -13.71 -29.11
CA LEU A 9 6.35 -14.47 -29.78
C LEU A 9 6.99 -15.45 -30.75
N VAL A 10 6.48 -16.69 -30.76
CA VAL A 10 6.78 -17.70 -31.78
C VAL A 10 5.44 -18.13 -32.40
N PRO A 11 4.85 -17.30 -33.28
CA PRO A 11 3.47 -17.46 -33.74
C PRO A 11 3.21 -18.79 -34.43
N GLU A 12 4.19 -19.30 -35.18
CA GLU A 12 4.11 -20.54 -35.95
C GLU A 12 3.87 -21.76 -35.05
N LEU A 13 4.29 -21.68 -33.79
CA LEU A 13 4.13 -22.73 -32.78
C LEU A 13 3.03 -22.40 -31.75
N GLY A 14 2.41 -21.22 -31.85
CA GLY A 14 1.48 -20.73 -30.82
C GLY A 14 2.13 -20.56 -29.45
N LEU A 15 3.46 -20.31 -29.40
CA LEU A 15 4.23 -20.22 -28.15
C LEU A 15 4.59 -18.78 -27.81
N VAL A 16 4.65 -18.51 -26.51
CA VAL A 16 5.23 -17.29 -25.94
C VAL A 16 6.41 -17.68 -25.06
N VAL A 17 7.58 -17.14 -25.37
CA VAL A 17 8.80 -17.39 -24.60
C VAL A 17 9.09 -16.19 -23.71
N LEU A 18 9.27 -16.44 -22.42
CA LEU A 18 9.66 -15.44 -21.44
C LEU A 18 11.10 -15.71 -21.01
N LYS A 19 11.91 -14.65 -20.89
CA LYS A 19 13.29 -14.74 -20.40
C LYS A 19 13.41 -14.08 -19.01
N PRO A 20 13.02 -14.79 -17.93
CA PRO A 20 13.23 -14.30 -16.58
C PRO A 20 14.72 -14.24 -16.23
N GLY A 21 15.13 -13.20 -15.52
CA GLY A 21 16.40 -13.15 -14.81
C GLY A 21 16.36 -13.94 -13.49
N ARG A 22 17.52 -14.06 -12.83
CA ARG A 22 17.72 -14.83 -11.59
C ARG A 22 16.67 -14.50 -10.50
N GLU A 23 16.37 -13.22 -10.31
CA GLU A 23 15.43 -12.76 -9.28
C GLU A 23 13.96 -12.98 -9.65
N SER A 24 13.65 -13.05 -10.94
CA SER A 24 12.27 -13.25 -11.43
C SER A 24 11.90 -14.72 -11.68
N MET A 25 12.89 -15.61 -11.82
CA MET A 25 12.70 -17.04 -12.07
C MET A 25 11.76 -17.72 -11.05
N PRO A 26 11.80 -17.39 -9.75
CA PRO A 26 10.94 -18.03 -8.75
C PRO A 26 9.43 -17.90 -9.01
N VAL A 27 8.97 -16.89 -9.76
CA VAL A 27 7.54 -16.76 -10.12
C VAL A 27 7.06 -17.97 -10.93
N PHE A 28 7.92 -18.53 -11.77
CA PHE A 28 7.61 -19.64 -12.68
C PHE A 28 7.79 -21.02 -12.05
N HIS A 29 8.27 -21.10 -10.80
CA HIS A 29 8.22 -22.35 -10.04
C HIS A 29 6.81 -22.65 -9.51
N ASN A 30 5.93 -21.65 -9.48
CA ASN A 30 4.51 -21.86 -9.18
C ASN A 30 3.81 -22.56 -10.35
N THR A 31 2.84 -23.42 -10.05
CA THR A 31 2.16 -24.26 -11.05
C THR A 31 1.40 -23.46 -12.13
N ARG A 32 0.99 -22.22 -11.84
CA ARG A 32 0.26 -21.33 -12.76
C ARG A 32 0.70 -19.89 -12.58
N VAL A 33 0.68 -19.13 -13.67
CA VAL A 33 1.00 -17.69 -13.70
C VAL A 33 -0.14 -16.95 -14.38
N LEU A 34 -0.59 -15.83 -13.79
CA LEU A 34 -1.53 -14.90 -14.42
C LEU A 34 -0.77 -13.96 -15.35
N VAL A 35 -1.24 -13.82 -16.59
CA VAL A 35 -0.66 -12.90 -17.58
C VAL A 35 -1.67 -11.80 -17.87
N GLU A 36 -1.24 -10.56 -17.73
CA GLU A 36 -2.05 -9.36 -17.99
C GLU A 36 -1.33 -8.46 -18.99
N PRO A 37 -2.08 -7.70 -19.82
CA PRO A 37 -1.48 -6.63 -20.62
C PRO A 37 -0.75 -5.63 -19.73
N GLU A 38 0.38 -5.10 -20.22
CA GLU A 38 1.15 -4.11 -19.49
C GLU A 38 0.30 -2.86 -19.14
N PRO A 39 0.20 -2.48 -17.85
CA PRO A 39 -0.48 -1.26 -17.46
C PRO A 39 0.24 -0.01 -17.98
N LYS A 40 -0.53 1.04 -18.34
CA LYS A 40 0.04 2.33 -18.81
C LYS A 40 1.06 2.94 -17.84
N SER A 41 0.86 2.77 -16.53
CA SER A 41 1.76 3.28 -15.49
C SER A 41 3.12 2.57 -15.44
N MET A 42 3.25 1.39 -16.07
CA MET A 42 4.46 0.57 -16.04
C MET A 42 5.29 0.65 -17.32
N ARG A 43 4.86 1.40 -18.35
CA ARG A 43 5.54 1.52 -19.65
C ARG A 43 7.02 1.92 -19.60
N ASN A 44 7.39 2.66 -18.56
CA ASN A 44 8.75 3.16 -18.38
C ASN A 44 9.61 2.26 -17.47
N LEU A 45 9.06 1.15 -16.98
CA LEU A 45 9.78 0.20 -16.14
C LEU A 45 10.55 -0.81 -17.02
N PRO A 46 11.79 -1.16 -16.64
CA PRO A 46 12.50 -2.23 -17.32
C PRO A 46 11.85 -3.60 -17.03
N SER A 47 12.16 -4.59 -17.86
CA SER A 47 11.80 -5.97 -17.55
C SER A 47 12.51 -6.44 -16.27
N GLY A 48 11.77 -7.09 -15.37
CA GLY A 48 12.29 -7.55 -14.08
C GLY A 48 11.21 -7.65 -13.01
N VAL A 49 11.63 -7.71 -11.75
CA VAL A 49 10.73 -7.67 -10.59
C VAL A 49 10.12 -6.28 -10.47
N VAL A 50 8.79 -6.22 -10.37
CA VAL A 50 8.07 -4.97 -10.13
C VAL A 50 8.11 -4.67 -8.63
N PRO A 51 8.70 -3.53 -8.19
CA PRO A 51 8.74 -3.18 -6.79
C PRO A 51 7.33 -3.06 -6.21
N ALA A 52 7.09 -3.65 -5.04
CA ALA A 52 5.79 -3.57 -4.35
C ALA A 52 5.40 -2.13 -3.97
N VAL A 53 6.38 -1.23 -3.91
CA VAL A 53 6.27 0.10 -3.27
C VAL A 53 5.61 1.15 -4.15
N ARG A 54 5.48 0.95 -5.46
CA ARG A 54 4.73 1.90 -6.30
C ARG A 54 3.25 1.58 -6.23
N GLN A 55 2.61 1.89 -5.11
CA GLN A 55 1.17 2.03 -5.04
C GLN A 55 0.81 3.41 -5.61
N PRO A 56 0.42 3.51 -6.90
CA PRO A 56 0.27 4.81 -7.55
C PRO A 56 -0.83 5.66 -6.89
N LEU A 57 -1.77 5.01 -6.19
CA LEU A 57 -2.85 5.66 -5.46
C LEU A 57 -2.38 6.42 -4.21
N VAL A 58 -1.30 5.98 -3.54
CA VAL A 58 -0.74 6.72 -2.39
C VAL A 58 -0.11 8.04 -2.87
N GLU A 59 0.50 8.01 -4.06
CA GLU A 59 1.24 9.13 -4.65
C GLU A 59 0.33 10.10 -5.43
N ASP A 60 -0.90 9.68 -5.76
CA ASP A 60 -1.87 10.51 -6.49
C ASP A 60 -2.52 11.54 -5.57
N LYS A 61 -1.99 12.77 -5.63
CA LYS A 61 -2.48 13.91 -4.84
C LYS A 61 -3.95 14.25 -5.13
N THR A 62 -4.51 13.84 -6.27
CA THR A 62 -5.94 14.10 -6.58
C THR A 62 -6.88 13.28 -5.71
N LEU A 63 -6.40 12.22 -5.06
CA LEU A 63 -7.17 11.39 -4.14
C LEU A 63 -7.17 11.91 -2.70
N LEU A 64 -6.36 12.91 -2.36
CA LEU A 64 -6.31 13.49 -1.01
C LEU A 64 -7.68 13.95 -0.50
N PRO A 65 -8.52 14.65 -1.29
CA PRO A 65 -9.86 15.03 -0.83
C PRO A 65 -10.76 13.83 -0.51
N PHE A 66 -10.58 12.70 -1.20
CA PHE A 66 -11.30 11.46 -0.92
C PHE A 66 -10.80 10.82 0.39
N PHE A 67 -9.48 10.66 0.56
CA PHE A 67 -8.90 10.05 1.75
C PHE A 67 -9.13 10.86 3.03
N SER A 68 -9.10 12.19 2.93
CA SER A 68 -9.36 13.11 4.05
C SER A 68 -10.85 13.35 4.31
N ASN A 69 -11.76 12.73 3.55
CA ASN A 69 -13.18 12.90 3.77
C ASN A 69 -13.64 12.17 5.05
N ALA A 70 -14.24 12.89 5.99
CA ALA A 70 -14.71 12.32 7.25
C ALA A 70 -15.70 11.14 7.09
N ARG A 71 -16.51 11.10 6.01
CA ARG A 71 -17.38 9.95 5.74
C ARG A 71 -16.60 8.71 5.33
N VAL A 72 -15.56 8.89 4.51
CA VAL A 72 -14.69 7.80 4.05
C VAL A 72 -13.90 7.25 5.23
N ILE A 73 -13.33 8.12 6.06
CA ILE A 73 -12.61 7.73 7.28
C ILE A 73 -13.52 6.93 8.22
N ARG A 74 -14.76 7.38 8.44
CA ARG A 74 -15.73 6.62 9.26
C ARG A 74 -16.04 5.25 8.67
N ALA A 75 -16.25 5.16 7.37
CA ALA A 75 -16.52 3.90 6.69
C ALA A 75 -15.32 2.92 6.79
N ALA A 76 -14.10 3.43 6.80
CA ALA A 76 -12.87 2.64 6.97
C ALA A 76 -12.59 2.19 8.42
N GLY A 77 -13.47 2.50 9.38
CA GLY A 77 -13.32 2.14 10.80
C GLY A 77 -12.98 3.32 11.72
N GLY A 78 -12.88 4.53 11.18
CA GLY A 78 -12.71 5.77 11.94
C GLY A 78 -11.27 6.05 12.38
N ALA A 79 -11.10 7.17 13.07
CA ALA A 79 -9.78 7.65 13.51
C ALA A 79 -9.07 6.69 14.48
N GLY A 80 -9.82 5.90 15.27
CA GLY A 80 -9.26 4.87 16.15
C GLY A 80 -8.56 3.76 15.35
N ALA A 81 -9.20 3.24 14.30
CA ALA A 81 -8.62 2.21 13.43
C ALA A 81 -7.33 2.68 12.74
N LEU A 82 -7.26 3.96 12.34
CA LEU A 82 -6.02 4.58 11.86
C LEU A 82 -4.91 4.54 12.92
N SER A 83 -5.21 4.91 14.16
CA SER A 83 -4.23 4.88 15.25
C SER A 83 -3.71 3.47 15.51
N ASP A 84 -4.61 2.49 15.57
CA ASP A 84 -4.24 1.09 15.79
C ASP A 84 -3.38 0.58 14.64
N TRP A 85 -3.70 0.96 13.40
CA TRP A 85 -2.89 0.63 12.23
C TRP A 85 -1.49 1.24 12.33
N LEU A 86 -1.37 2.50 12.73
CA LEU A 86 -0.08 3.17 12.90
C LEU A 86 0.79 2.49 13.96
N LEU A 87 0.23 2.15 15.12
CA LEU A 87 0.95 1.45 16.19
C LEU A 87 1.44 0.05 15.75
N ARG A 88 0.70 -0.61 14.85
CA ARG A 88 1.11 -1.91 14.29
C ARG A 88 2.24 -1.77 13.27
N HIS A 89 2.23 -0.75 12.43
CA HIS A 89 3.14 -0.62 11.29
C HIS A 89 4.38 0.24 11.55
N ILE A 90 4.33 1.14 12.52
CA ILE A 90 5.38 2.13 12.76
C ILE A 90 5.91 1.96 14.18
N LYS A 91 7.23 1.78 14.29
CA LYS A 91 7.90 1.39 15.56
C LYS A 91 8.78 2.48 16.16
N SER A 92 8.95 3.59 15.47
CA SER A 92 9.79 4.70 15.89
C SER A 92 9.13 6.03 15.56
N CYS A 93 9.64 7.11 16.17
CA CYS A 93 9.27 8.47 15.80
C CYS A 93 9.45 8.69 14.29
N GLN A 94 8.43 9.28 13.66
CA GLN A 94 8.46 9.61 12.23
C GLN A 94 9.05 10.99 11.94
N TRP A 95 9.18 11.86 12.95
CA TRP A 95 9.67 13.21 12.74
C TRP A 95 11.20 13.24 12.58
N PRO A 96 11.73 13.74 11.45
CA PRO A 96 13.14 13.56 11.09
C PRO A 96 14.10 14.60 11.71
N HIS A 97 13.64 15.46 12.63
CA HIS A 97 14.39 16.67 13.04
C HIS A 97 14.73 16.74 14.53
N GLY A 98 14.98 15.60 15.19
CA GLY A 98 15.46 15.58 16.57
C GLY A 98 16.87 15.01 16.66
N ASP A 99 17.79 15.75 17.28
CA ASP A 99 19.08 15.21 17.77
C ASP A 99 18.86 14.20 18.92
N TYR A 100 17.63 14.16 19.44
CA TYR A 100 17.17 13.26 20.48
C TYR A 100 15.80 12.68 20.14
N ASN A 101 15.65 11.37 20.32
CA ASN A 101 14.38 10.66 20.27
C ASN A 101 14.17 9.91 21.58
N HIS A 102 13.06 10.19 22.26
CA HIS A 102 12.64 9.41 23.42
C HIS A 102 12.19 8.00 22.97
N SER A 103 12.34 6.99 23.82
CA SER A 103 11.96 5.61 23.50
C SER A 103 10.44 5.43 23.33
N GLU A 104 9.68 6.16 24.11
CA GLU A 104 8.23 6.11 24.17
C GLU A 104 7.61 6.91 23.04
N THR A 105 6.62 6.30 22.38
CA THR A 105 5.91 6.87 21.25
C THR A 105 4.44 7.10 21.57
N VAL A 106 3.84 8.06 20.86
CA VAL A 106 2.44 8.46 20.96
C VAL A 106 1.87 8.72 19.58
N ILE A 107 0.55 8.62 19.48
CA ILE A 107 -0.20 9.09 18.31
C ILE A 107 -0.43 10.59 18.45
N HIS A 108 0.18 11.36 17.55
CA HIS A 108 -0.11 12.78 17.38
C HIS A 108 -1.19 12.95 16.30
N ARG A 109 -2.30 13.62 16.64
CA ARG A 109 -3.40 13.90 15.70
C ARG A 109 -3.15 15.21 15.00
N TYR A 110 -3.32 15.23 13.68
CA TYR A 110 -3.15 16.43 12.87
C TYR A 110 -4.18 16.44 11.74
N GLY A 111 -5.11 17.40 11.78
CA GLY A 111 -6.27 17.42 10.89
C GLY A 111 -7.08 16.12 10.97
N THR A 112 -7.33 15.50 9.82
CA THR A 112 -8.01 14.19 9.73
C THR A 112 -7.05 12.99 9.80
N GLY A 113 -5.73 13.25 9.79
CA GLY A 113 -4.69 12.24 9.85
C GLY A 113 -4.09 12.08 11.24
N ALA A 114 -3.04 11.26 11.31
CA ALA A 114 -2.27 11.04 12.52
C ALA A 114 -0.86 10.55 12.18
N MET A 115 0.05 10.67 13.15
CA MET A 115 1.43 10.22 13.04
C MET A 115 1.96 9.67 14.36
N VAL A 116 3.01 8.86 14.29
CA VAL A 116 3.73 8.33 15.46
C VAL A 116 4.91 9.23 15.77
N LEU A 117 4.88 9.88 16.93
CA LEU A 117 5.97 10.72 17.43
C LEU A 117 6.51 10.15 18.73
N CYS A 118 7.79 10.40 19.03
CA CYS A 118 8.26 10.21 20.41
C CYS A 118 7.67 11.29 21.33
N TRP A 119 7.64 11.05 22.64
CA TRP A 119 7.14 12.02 23.61
C TRP A 119 7.79 13.40 23.49
N HIS A 120 9.10 13.45 23.21
CA HIS A 120 9.82 14.70 23.02
C HIS A 120 9.32 15.49 21.80
N CYS A 121 9.24 14.84 20.63
CA CYS A 121 8.75 15.48 19.41
C CYS A 121 7.26 15.85 19.52
N ASP A 122 6.41 15.03 20.14
CA ASP A 122 5.01 15.37 20.37
C ASP A 122 4.87 16.67 21.17
N ASN A 123 5.66 16.81 22.24
CA ASN A 123 5.62 18.00 23.06
C ASN A 123 6.19 19.23 22.32
N GLN A 124 7.26 19.05 21.55
CA GLN A 124 7.86 20.14 20.77
C GLN A 124 6.93 20.65 19.67
N LEU A 125 6.25 19.74 18.98
CA LEU A 125 5.38 20.03 17.83
C LEU A 125 3.94 20.36 18.25
N ARG A 126 3.64 20.31 19.55
CA ARG A 126 2.34 20.69 20.09
C ARG A 126 2.04 22.13 19.66
N ASP A 127 0.90 22.30 19.00
CA ASP A 127 0.40 23.57 18.45
C ASP A 127 1.21 24.15 17.28
N GLN A 128 2.18 23.41 16.72
CA GLN A 128 2.84 23.83 15.49
C GLN A 128 2.03 23.44 14.25
N THR A 129 1.95 24.36 13.29
CA THR A 129 1.41 24.07 11.96
C THR A 129 2.54 24.13 10.94
N SER A 130 2.74 23.05 10.19
CA SER A 130 3.78 22.96 9.16
C SER A 130 3.30 22.09 8.00
N GLU A 131 3.67 22.47 6.78
CA GLU A 131 3.41 21.66 5.58
C GLU A 131 4.00 20.25 5.72
N SER A 132 5.16 20.11 6.39
CA SER A 132 5.78 18.81 6.64
C SER A 132 4.95 17.93 7.58
N LEU A 133 4.29 18.52 8.59
CA LEU A 133 3.39 17.79 9.50
C LEU A 133 2.12 17.35 8.76
N GLU A 134 1.55 18.25 7.97
CA GLU A 134 0.38 17.96 7.15
C GLU A 134 0.67 16.85 6.14
N GLN A 135 1.81 16.93 5.45
CA GLN A 135 2.26 15.92 4.52
C GLN A 135 2.44 14.56 5.19
N LEU A 136 3.09 14.52 6.36
CA LEU A 136 3.30 13.28 7.11
C LEU A 136 1.96 12.65 7.54
N ALA A 137 1.03 13.46 8.05
CA ALA A 137 -0.30 13.01 8.43
C ALA A 137 -1.10 12.47 7.23
N HIS A 138 -1.01 13.13 6.07
CA HIS A 138 -1.67 12.70 4.84
C HIS A 138 -1.07 11.42 4.25
N GLN A 139 0.24 11.25 4.30
CA GLN A 139 0.92 10.02 3.86
C GLN A 139 0.44 8.82 4.69
N ASN A 140 0.42 8.97 6.00
CA ASN A 140 -0.08 7.94 6.92
C ASN A 140 -1.56 7.61 6.67
N LEU A 141 -2.40 8.63 6.51
CA LEU A 141 -3.82 8.48 6.22
C LEU A 141 -4.06 7.72 4.91
N SER A 142 -3.32 8.07 3.86
CA SER A 142 -3.45 7.46 2.52
C SER A 142 -2.97 6.00 2.52
N ALA A 143 -1.84 5.73 3.17
CA ALA A 143 -1.31 4.38 3.31
C ALA A 143 -2.29 3.46 4.05
N TRP A 144 -2.84 3.93 5.18
CA TRP A 144 -3.86 3.18 5.91
C TRP A 144 -5.12 2.95 5.07
N MET A 145 -5.60 3.96 4.34
CA MET A 145 -6.82 3.83 3.53
C MET A 145 -6.66 2.77 2.44
N ILE A 146 -5.51 2.76 1.77
CA ILE A 146 -5.24 1.78 0.71
C ILE A 146 -5.09 0.38 1.29
N ASP A 147 -4.52 0.25 2.49
CA ASP A 147 -4.48 -1.02 3.21
C ASP A 147 -5.91 -1.53 3.49
N VAL A 148 -6.80 -0.69 4.03
CA VAL A 148 -8.19 -1.05 4.31
C VAL A 148 -8.95 -1.43 3.03
N ILE A 149 -8.85 -0.62 1.97
CA ILE A 149 -9.50 -0.90 0.68
C ILE A 149 -8.96 -2.19 0.06
N GLY A 150 -7.63 -2.39 0.10
CA GLY A 150 -6.98 -3.59 -0.41
C GLY A 150 -7.46 -4.86 0.29
N HIS A 151 -7.59 -4.82 1.61
CA HIS A 151 -8.16 -5.92 2.39
C HIS A 151 -9.63 -6.17 2.03
N ALA A 152 -10.46 -5.14 1.95
CA ALA A 152 -11.87 -5.28 1.61
C ALA A 152 -12.09 -5.90 0.22
N ILE A 153 -11.33 -5.45 -0.78
CA ILE A 153 -11.38 -6.01 -2.13
C ILE A 153 -10.89 -7.47 -2.13
N SER A 154 -9.79 -7.78 -1.42
CA SER A 154 -9.23 -9.13 -1.39
C SER A 154 -10.16 -10.15 -0.70
N VAL A 155 -10.95 -9.71 0.28
CA VAL A 155 -12.00 -10.52 0.92
C VAL A 155 -13.16 -10.76 -0.05
N SER A 156 -13.55 -9.76 -0.85
CA SER A 156 -14.66 -9.88 -1.81
C SER A 156 -14.38 -10.78 -3.03
N VAL A 157 -13.11 -11.09 -3.31
CA VAL A 157 -12.69 -11.87 -4.50
C VAL A 157 -12.49 -13.37 -4.18
N GLN A 158 -12.76 -13.83 -2.95
CA GLN A 158 -12.75 -15.28 -2.65
C GLN A 158 -13.87 -15.99 -3.44
N PRO A 159 -13.61 -17.12 -4.13
CA PRO A 159 -14.64 -17.82 -4.87
C PRO A 159 -15.68 -18.38 -3.90
N GLU A 160 -16.96 -18.13 -4.18
CA GLU A 160 -18.09 -18.87 -3.62
C GLU A 160 -17.79 -20.37 -3.62
N PRO A 161 -18.01 -21.11 -2.51
CA PRO A 161 -17.80 -22.54 -2.50
C PRO A 161 -18.78 -23.18 -3.49
N SER A 162 -18.22 -23.75 -4.55
CA SER A 162 -18.95 -24.49 -5.58
C SER A 162 -19.81 -25.57 -4.94
N GLY A 163 -21.13 -25.41 -5.10
CA GLY A 163 -22.18 -26.42 -5.17
C GLY A 163 -22.01 -27.68 -4.31
N GLN A 164 -22.83 -27.78 -3.27
CA GLN A 164 -23.21 -29.08 -2.73
C GLN A 164 -23.86 -29.89 -3.86
N ASN A 165 -23.18 -30.94 -4.32
CA ASN A 165 -23.79 -31.99 -5.12
C ASN A 165 -24.87 -32.66 -4.27
N LEU A 166 -26.13 -32.33 -4.57
CA LEU A 166 -27.27 -33.13 -4.16
C LEU A 166 -27.27 -34.40 -5.02
N THR A 167 -26.78 -35.49 -4.44
CA THR A 167 -27.14 -36.84 -4.88
C THR A 167 -28.58 -37.13 -4.46
N ASN A 168 -29.44 -37.42 -5.44
CA ASN A 168 -30.54 -38.36 -5.35
C ASN A 168 -30.75 -38.98 -6.73
#